data_AF-A0A7V1HX52-F1
#
_entry.id   AF-A0A7V1HX52-F1
#
_cell.length_a   1.000
_cell.length_b   1.000
_cell.length_c   1.000
_cell.angle_alpha   90.00
_cell.angle_beta   90.00
_cell.angle_gamma   90.00
#
_symmetry.space_group_name_H-M   'P 1'
#
loop_
_entity.id
_entity.type
_entity.pdbx_description
1 polymer ?
#
loop_
_entity_poly.entity_id
_entity_poly.type
_entity_poly.pdbx_seq_one_letter_code
_entity_poly.pdbx_strand_id
1 'polypeptide(L)'
;MIKYFGDLILLIVIALSFGTCHTKCRKPKPYILSVEMEKYFGSYQEGNYWVYENEEKTKLDSFYISDYEEVEGVNTLPECHMERYRRFKLNNSFFSKTDFFNVEYKNNGNCCSYAFMLRDNYDQYIFLIEENSKIKDFSLDDLKELESLIIRDSSYSNVLEYIGTESEVGTKIYFAPNIGIVRYENKNGIFSLIRNRIN
;
A
#
# COMPACT_ATOMS: atom_id res chain seq x y z
N MET A 1 -28.69 57.38 18.78
CA MET A 1 -29.19 55.99 18.71
C MET A 1 -28.75 55.22 17.45
N ILE A 2 -27.84 55.77 16.61
CA ILE A 2 -27.44 55.16 15.32
C ILE A 2 -26.03 54.53 15.37
N LYS A 3 -25.14 54.96 16.29
CA LYS A 3 -23.76 54.43 16.39
C LYS A 3 -23.68 52.94 16.75
N TYR A 4 -24.56 52.45 17.63
CA TYR A 4 -24.55 51.05 18.07
C TYR A 4 -25.03 50.05 17.01
N PHE A 5 -25.65 50.53 15.93
CA PHE A 5 -26.20 49.66 14.88
C PHE A 5 -25.10 49.20 13.90
N GLY A 6 -24.09 50.03 13.65
CA GLY A 6 -22.94 49.68 12.80
C GLY A 6 -22.03 48.64 13.45
N ASP A 7 -21.77 48.79 14.75
CA ASP A 7 -20.90 47.88 15.51
C ASP A 7 -21.51 46.47 15.63
N LEU A 8 -22.85 46.38 15.74
CA LEU A 8 -23.58 45.11 15.79
C LEU A 8 -23.49 44.34 14.45
N ILE A 9 -23.62 45.04 13.33
CA ILE A 9 -23.52 44.44 11.99
C ILE A 9 -22.10 43.92 11.74
N LEU A 10 -21.08 44.67 12.14
CA LEU A 10 -19.68 44.25 12.01
C LEU A 10 -19.40 42.98 12.82
N LEU A 11 -19.90 42.88 14.05
CA LEU A 11 -19.77 41.68 14.88
C LEU A 11 -20.51 40.46 14.30
N ILE A 12 -21.67 40.66 13.68
CA ILE A 12 -22.42 39.58 13.01
C ILE A 12 -21.67 39.10 11.76
N VAL A 13 -21.10 40.00 10.96
CA VAL A 13 -20.30 39.63 9.77
C VAL A 13 -19.01 38.89 10.18
N ILE A 14 -18.36 39.34 11.26
CA ILE A 14 -17.21 38.65 11.85
C ILE A 14 -17.62 37.27 12.37
N ALA A 15 -18.70 37.15 13.14
CA ALA A 15 -19.18 35.86 13.65
C ALA A 15 -19.61 34.88 12.52
N LEU A 16 -20.23 35.39 11.45
CA LEU A 16 -20.61 34.59 10.28
C LEU A 16 -19.41 34.18 9.44
N SER A 17 -18.34 34.99 9.37
CA SER A 17 -17.10 34.64 8.66
C SER A 17 -16.20 33.67 9.44
N PHE A 18 -16.27 33.68 10.78
CA PHE A 18 -15.63 32.64 11.60
C PHE A 18 -16.45 31.33 11.65
N GLY A 19 -17.77 31.38 11.43
CA GLY A 19 -18.65 30.22 11.44
C GLY A 19 -18.58 29.31 10.22
N THR A 20 -18.04 29.78 9.08
CA THR A 20 -18.01 29.02 7.82
C THR A 20 -16.75 28.19 7.59
N CYS A 21 -15.73 28.30 8.45
CA CYS A 21 -14.46 27.57 8.29
C CYS A 21 -14.38 26.21 9.02
N HIS A 22 -15.50 25.70 9.53
CA HIS A 22 -15.59 24.36 10.13
C HIS A 22 -16.67 23.52 9.44
N THR A 23 -16.53 23.33 8.13
CA THR A 23 -17.11 22.13 7.49
C THR A 23 -16.41 20.91 8.08
N LYS A 24 -16.95 20.39 9.19
CA LYS A 24 -16.58 19.07 9.71
C LYS A 24 -16.70 18.10 8.55
N CYS A 25 -15.57 17.53 8.10
CA CYS A 25 -15.57 16.54 7.03
C CYS A 25 -16.65 15.50 7.37
N ARG A 26 -17.66 15.34 6.51
CA ARG A 26 -18.67 14.30 6.69
C ARG A 26 -17.93 12.97 6.59
N LYS A 27 -17.93 12.16 7.67
CA LYS A 27 -17.28 10.84 7.71
C LYS A 27 -17.61 10.09 6.41
N PRO A 28 -16.66 9.92 5.48
CA PRO A 28 -16.93 9.17 4.26
C PRO A 28 -17.20 7.70 4.61
N LYS A 29 -17.78 6.96 3.67
CA LYS A 29 -17.99 5.52 3.86
C LYS A 29 -16.62 4.81 3.98
N PRO A 30 -16.49 3.79 4.85
CA PRO A 30 -15.28 2.97 4.91
C PRO A 30 -15.04 2.32 3.54
N TYR A 31 -13.78 2.30 3.10
CA TYR A 31 -13.39 1.70 1.84
C TYR A 31 -12.97 0.23 2.04
N ILE A 32 -13.35 -0.63 1.11
CA ILE A 32 -13.03 -2.06 1.10
C ILE A 32 -12.14 -2.31 -0.12
N LEU A 33 -11.14 -3.17 0.03
CA LEU A 33 -10.32 -3.66 -1.07
C LEU A 33 -11.17 -4.25 -2.20
N SER A 34 -10.75 -4.07 -3.46
CA SER A 34 -11.35 -4.80 -4.58
C SER A 34 -11.11 -6.30 -4.44
N VAL A 35 -11.93 -7.11 -5.09
CA VAL A 35 -11.78 -8.58 -5.05
C VAL A 35 -10.43 -9.00 -5.62
N GLU A 36 -9.97 -8.30 -6.66
CA GLU A 36 -8.68 -8.50 -7.31
C GLU A 36 -7.53 -8.21 -6.35
N MET A 37 -7.61 -7.10 -5.60
CA MET A 37 -6.57 -6.74 -4.64
C MET A 37 -6.59 -7.62 -3.39
N GLU A 38 -7.76 -8.03 -2.89
CA GLU A 38 -7.86 -9.07 -1.85
C GLU A 38 -7.22 -10.38 -2.32
N LYS A 39 -7.37 -10.72 -3.61
CA LYS A 39 -6.72 -11.91 -4.17
C LYS A 39 -5.20 -11.82 -4.06
N TYR A 40 -4.55 -10.70 -4.39
CA TYR A 40 -3.08 -10.61 -4.33
C TYR A 40 -2.52 -10.29 -2.94
N PHE A 41 -3.23 -9.49 -2.15
CA PHE A 41 -2.71 -8.91 -0.91
C PHE A 41 -3.44 -9.40 0.34
N GLY A 42 -4.57 -10.08 0.19
CA GLY A 42 -5.29 -10.70 1.31
C GLY A 42 -4.52 -11.85 1.98
N SER A 43 -3.45 -12.36 1.35
CA SER A 43 -2.59 -13.39 1.93
C SER A 43 -1.70 -12.88 3.07
N TYR A 44 -1.51 -11.57 3.20
CA TYR A 44 -0.76 -10.99 4.31
C TYR A 44 -1.69 -10.89 5.53
N GLN A 45 -1.69 -11.91 6.38
CA GLN A 45 -2.47 -11.95 7.63
C GLN A 45 -1.61 -12.50 8.75
N GLU A 46 -1.95 -12.15 9.99
CA GLU A 46 -1.26 -12.65 11.17
C GLU A 46 -1.12 -14.19 11.14
N GLY A 47 0.09 -14.66 11.41
CA GLY A 47 0.41 -16.10 11.45
C GLY A 47 0.71 -16.72 10.08
N ASN A 48 0.51 -16.00 8.97
CA ASN A 48 0.97 -16.43 7.66
C ASN A 48 2.48 -16.23 7.52
N TYR A 49 3.15 -17.16 6.83
CA TYR A 49 4.59 -17.13 6.63
C TYR A 49 5.00 -17.62 5.25
N TRP A 50 6.19 -17.20 4.85
CA TRP A 50 6.86 -17.55 3.60
C TRP A 50 8.32 -17.87 3.87
N VAL A 51 8.81 -18.93 3.24
CA VAL A 51 10.21 -19.35 3.28
C VAL A 51 10.72 -19.43 1.86
N TYR A 52 11.85 -18.78 1.63
CA TYR A 52 12.53 -18.67 0.36
C TYR A 52 13.90 -19.33 0.44
N GLU A 53 14.35 -19.86 -0.68
CA GLU A 53 15.70 -20.38 -0.82
C GLU A 53 16.34 -19.78 -2.07
N ASN A 54 17.62 -19.42 -1.96
CA ASN A 54 18.36 -18.89 -3.09
C ASN A 54 18.62 -19.97 -4.17
N GLU A 55 19.02 -19.56 -5.37
CA GLU A 55 19.29 -20.48 -6.49
C GLU A 55 20.39 -21.51 -6.17
N GLU A 56 21.42 -21.11 -5.43
CA GLU A 56 22.53 -22.00 -5.04
C GLU A 56 22.17 -22.97 -3.91
N LYS A 57 20.98 -22.83 -3.30
CA LYS A 57 20.53 -23.62 -2.13
C LYS A 57 21.43 -23.51 -0.91
N THR A 58 22.10 -22.37 -0.77
CA THR A 58 23.05 -22.08 0.32
C THR A 58 22.47 -21.13 1.38
N LYS A 59 21.39 -20.41 1.05
CA LYS A 59 20.77 -19.40 1.91
C LYS A 59 19.26 -19.59 1.94
N LEU A 60 18.71 -19.48 3.14
CA LEU A 60 17.28 -19.35 3.37
C LEU A 60 16.96 -17.93 3.80
N ASP A 61 15.83 -17.43 3.33
CA ASP A 61 15.17 -16.27 3.91
C ASP A 61 13.76 -16.65 4.29
N SER A 62 13.18 -15.92 5.21
CA SER A 62 11.79 -16.10 5.58
C SER A 62 11.22 -14.79 6.05
N PHE A 63 9.93 -14.61 5.80
CA PHE A 63 9.20 -13.62 6.54
C PHE A 63 7.86 -14.15 7.01
N TYR A 64 7.36 -13.56 8.08
CA TYR A 64 6.03 -13.81 8.59
C TYR A 64 5.39 -12.51 9.07
N ILE A 65 4.06 -12.47 9.00
CA ILE A 65 3.29 -11.36 9.54
C ILE A 65 3.00 -11.66 11.00
N SER A 66 3.55 -10.83 11.87
CA SER A 66 3.30 -10.96 13.32
C SER A 66 2.07 -10.23 13.80
N ASP A 67 1.68 -9.17 13.08
CA ASP A 67 0.58 -8.30 13.47
C ASP A 67 0.21 -7.43 12.26
N TYR A 68 -0.99 -6.86 12.30
CA TYR A 68 -1.36 -5.76 11.42
C TYR A 68 -2.19 -4.72 12.17
N GLU A 69 -1.95 -3.46 11.86
CA GLU A 69 -2.80 -2.36 12.32
C GLU A 69 -3.55 -1.76 11.13
N GLU A 70 -4.82 -1.44 11.36
CA GLU A 70 -5.57 -0.59 10.45
C GLU A 70 -5.52 0.84 10.98
N VAL A 71 -4.94 1.73 10.19
CA VAL A 71 -4.86 3.15 10.52
C VAL A 71 -5.81 3.91 9.63
N GLU A 72 -6.66 4.72 10.26
CA GLU A 72 -7.54 5.65 9.57
C GLU A 72 -7.05 7.08 9.81
N GLY A 73 -6.84 7.81 8.72
CA GLY A 73 -6.47 9.21 8.68
C GLY A 73 -7.51 10.01 7.91
N VAL A 74 -7.70 11.27 8.31
CA VAL A 74 -8.42 12.26 7.50
C VAL A 74 -7.41 13.29 7.08
N ASN A 75 -7.11 13.35 5.78
CA ASN A 75 -6.30 14.41 5.22
C ASN A 75 -7.20 15.62 4.98
N THR A 76 -6.99 16.68 5.78
CA THR A 76 -7.92 17.80 5.92
C THR A 76 -7.76 18.89 4.85
N LEU A 77 -6.86 18.75 3.87
CA LEU A 77 -6.59 19.81 2.88
C LEU A 77 -6.24 19.22 1.50
N PRO A 78 -6.74 19.77 0.37
CA PRO A 78 -7.83 20.74 0.21
C PRO A 78 -9.24 20.09 0.10
N GLU A 79 -9.36 18.77 0.04
CA GLU A 79 -10.60 18.08 -0.37
C GLU A 79 -11.18 17.07 0.65
N CYS A 80 -10.79 17.11 1.94
CA CYS A 80 -11.28 16.18 2.99
C CYS A 80 -11.23 14.70 2.53
N HIS A 81 -10.02 14.17 2.37
CA HIS A 81 -9.82 12.78 1.98
C HIS A 81 -9.76 11.89 3.22
N MET A 82 -10.40 10.72 3.17
CA MET A 82 -10.04 9.65 4.11
C MET A 82 -8.92 8.81 3.52
N GLU A 83 -7.90 8.59 4.31
CA GLU A 83 -6.84 7.64 4.06
C GLU A 83 -7.03 6.50 5.04
N ARG A 84 -7.01 5.27 4.55
CA ARG A 84 -6.97 4.09 5.41
C ARG A 84 -5.78 3.28 4.96
N TYR A 85 -4.95 2.81 5.87
CA TYR A 85 -3.89 1.89 5.49
C TYR A 85 -3.81 0.74 6.46
N ARG A 86 -3.53 -0.44 5.93
CA ARG A 86 -3.20 -1.62 6.71
C ARG A 86 -1.69 -1.74 6.75
N ARG A 87 -1.09 -1.49 7.92
CA ARG A 87 0.33 -1.68 8.12
C ARG A 87 0.57 -3.08 8.65
N PHE A 88 1.36 -3.85 7.93
CA PHE A 88 1.74 -5.20 8.30
C PHE A 88 3.10 -5.19 8.96
N LYS A 89 3.18 -5.77 10.16
CA LYS A 89 4.45 -5.94 10.86
C LYS A 89 5.15 -7.19 10.36
N LEU A 90 6.22 -6.97 9.63
CA LEU A 90 7.02 -7.96 8.94
C LEU A 90 8.21 -8.35 9.81
N ASN A 91 8.38 -9.63 10.06
CA ASN A 91 9.65 -10.12 10.60
C ASN A 91 10.38 -10.80 9.46
N ASN A 92 11.52 -10.26 9.06
CA ASN A 92 12.32 -10.80 7.96
C ASN A 92 13.82 -10.68 8.28
N SER A 93 14.67 -11.39 7.54
CA SER A 93 16.12 -11.29 7.69
C SER A 93 16.83 -10.69 6.47
N PHE A 94 16.28 -10.87 5.26
CA PHE A 94 16.95 -10.42 4.03
C PHE A 94 16.06 -9.62 3.07
N PHE A 95 14.75 -9.74 3.17
CA PHE A 95 13.81 -9.16 2.23
C PHE A 95 13.75 -7.61 2.32
N SER A 96 13.74 -7.06 3.53
CA SER A 96 13.71 -5.61 3.78
C SER A 96 14.50 -5.27 5.03
N LYS A 97 15.16 -4.11 5.07
CA LYS A 97 15.76 -3.62 6.32
C LYS A 97 14.72 -3.05 7.30
N THR A 98 13.44 -3.00 6.91
CA THR A 98 12.32 -2.60 7.76
C THR A 98 11.58 -3.79 8.35
N ASP A 99 11.04 -3.57 9.54
CA ASP A 99 10.17 -4.52 10.25
C ASP A 99 8.69 -4.38 9.84
N PHE A 100 8.40 -3.69 8.72
CA PHE A 100 7.03 -3.47 8.26
C PHE A 100 6.96 -3.22 6.75
N PHE A 101 5.78 -3.48 6.19
CA PHE A 101 5.35 -2.88 4.94
C PHE A 101 3.94 -2.36 5.07
N ASN A 102 3.54 -1.44 4.19
CA ASN A 102 2.22 -0.82 4.23
C ASN A 102 1.41 -1.24 3.01
N VAL A 103 0.14 -1.52 3.22
CA VAL A 103 -0.84 -1.52 2.15
C VAL A 103 -1.70 -0.30 2.38
N GLU A 104 -1.52 0.73 1.57
CA GLU A 104 -2.24 1.99 1.68
C GLU A 104 -3.47 2.00 0.78
N TYR A 105 -4.56 2.54 1.30
CA TYR A 105 -5.82 2.77 0.60
C TYR A 105 -6.14 4.26 0.71
N LYS A 106 -6.23 4.98 -0.40
CA LYS A 106 -6.47 6.43 -0.37
C LYS A 106 -7.75 6.76 -1.11
N ASN A 107 -8.55 7.65 -0.53
CA ASN A 107 -9.69 8.22 -1.22
C ASN A 107 -9.37 9.67 -1.58
N ASN A 108 -8.86 9.90 -2.79
CA ASN A 108 -8.52 11.23 -3.31
C ASN A 108 -9.75 12.01 -3.82
N GLY A 109 -10.92 11.83 -3.21
CA GLY A 109 -12.08 12.71 -3.38
C GLY A 109 -12.91 12.51 -4.65
N ASN A 110 -12.29 12.08 -5.75
CA ASN A 110 -12.96 11.95 -7.06
C ASN A 110 -13.17 10.53 -7.57
N CYS A 111 -12.54 9.52 -6.96
CA CYS A 111 -12.82 8.07 -7.02
C CYS A 111 -11.53 7.33 -6.60
N CYS A 112 -11.57 6.02 -6.62
CA CYS A 112 -10.82 5.09 -5.80
C CYS A 112 -9.36 5.01 -6.23
N SER A 113 -8.43 5.10 -5.27
CA SER A 113 -7.05 4.66 -5.48
C SER A 113 -6.61 3.72 -4.36
N TYR A 114 -5.92 2.66 -4.73
CA TYR A 114 -5.20 1.81 -3.79
C TYR A 114 -3.72 1.88 -4.10
N ALA A 115 -2.89 1.50 -3.14
CA ALA A 115 -1.45 1.38 -3.31
C ALA A 115 -0.92 0.28 -2.37
N PHE A 116 -0.37 -0.79 -2.94
CA PHE A 116 0.46 -1.71 -2.16
C PHE A 116 1.87 -1.15 -2.09
N MET A 117 2.40 -0.86 -0.89
CA MET A 117 3.71 -0.24 -0.70
C MET A 117 4.62 -1.02 0.27
N LEU A 118 5.59 -1.72 -0.29
CA LEU A 118 6.75 -2.26 0.43
C LEU A 118 7.78 -1.16 0.67
N ARG A 119 7.66 -0.43 1.78
CA ARG A 119 8.63 0.61 2.14
C ARG A 119 9.80 0.02 2.94
N ASP A 120 11.02 0.10 2.40
CA ASP A 120 12.25 0.11 3.19
C ASP A 120 12.51 1.56 3.66
N ASN A 121 13.23 1.78 4.76
CA ASN A 121 13.45 3.06 5.46
C ASN A 121 13.97 4.20 4.54
N TYR A 122 14.43 3.88 3.33
CA TYR A 122 14.94 4.81 2.34
C TYR A 122 14.29 4.67 0.96
N ASP A 123 13.65 3.54 0.66
CA ASP A 123 13.24 3.17 -0.69
C ASP A 123 11.82 2.59 -0.68
N GLN A 124 10.92 3.22 -1.44
CA GLN A 124 9.55 2.78 -1.58
C GLN A 124 9.50 1.76 -2.72
N TYR A 125 9.19 0.50 -2.41
CA TYR A 125 8.95 -0.51 -3.41
C TYR A 125 7.45 -0.73 -3.56
N ILE A 126 7.04 -0.73 -4.82
CA ILE A 126 5.71 -1.04 -5.32
C ILE A 126 4.69 0.08 -5.10
N PHE A 127 4.08 0.49 -6.20
CA PHE A 127 2.81 1.20 -6.25
C PHE A 127 1.94 0.39 -7.21
N LEU A 128 0.77 -0.04 -6.75
CA LEU A 128 -0.26 -0.61 -7.61
C LEU A 128 -1.43 0.35 -7.52
N ILE A 129 -1.64 1.19 -8.51
CA ILE A 129 -2.70 2.20 -8.52
C ILE A 129 -3.74 1.78 -9.55
N GLU A 130 -4.97 1.45 -9.13
CA GLU A 130 -6.12 1.61 -10.03
C GLU A 130 -6.63 3.03 -9.90
N GLU A 131 -6.86 3.68 -11.04
CA GLU A 131 -7.13 5.11 -11.11
C GLU A 131 -8.60 5.38 -11.47
N ASN A 132 -9.21 6.29 -10.71
CA ASN A 132 -9.96 7.38 -11.30
C ASN A 132 -9.49 8.72 -10.69
N SER A 133 -8.73 9.45 -11.51
CA SER A 133 -8.26 10.84 -11.39
C SER A 133 -6.96 11.15 -10.63
N LYS A 134 -5.88 11.15 -11.42
CA LYS A 134 -4.75 12.09 -11.48
C LYS A 134 -4.11 12.49 -10.15
N ILE A 135 -3.28 11.59 -9.63
CA ILE A 135 -1.99 11.96 -9.04
C ILE A 135 -0.95 11.05 -9.72
N LYS A 136 -0.06 11.65 -10.53
CA LYS A 136 1.08 10.95 -11.11
C LYS A 136 2.07 10.65 -10.00
N ASP A 137 2.19 9.38 -9.63
CA ASP A 137 3.46 8.73 -9.31
C ASP A 137 3.32 7.21 -9.61
N PHE A 138 4.00 6.81 -10.69
CA PHE A 138 4.11 5.51 -11.39
C PHE A 138 2.84 4.83 -11.93
N SER A 139 2.93 4.32 -13.17
CA SER A 139 1.81 3.76 -13.94
C SER A 139 1.74 2.23 -13.77
N LEU A 140 0.53 1.67 -13.79
CA LEU A 140 0.34 0.22 -13.95
C LEU A 140 1.02 -0.33 -15.21
N ASP A 141 1.29 0.52 -16.21
CA ASP A 141 2.01 0.16 -17.43
C ASP A 141 3.45 -0.34 -17.18
N ASP A 142 4.02 -0.04 -16.00
CA ASP A 142 5.35 -0.51 -15.60
C ASP A 142 5.32 -1.94 -15.03
N LEU A 143 4.12 -2.49 -14.76
CA LEU A 143 3.95 -3.86 -14.33
C LEU A 143 3.90 -4.79 -15.53
N LYS A 144 4.60 -5.91 -15.39
CA LYS A 144 4.51 -6.97 -16.38
C LYS A 144 3.63 -8.09 -15.84
N GLU A 145 2.55 -8.35 -16.56
CA GLU A 145 1.68 -9.50 -16.30
C GLU A 145 2.24 -10.75 -16.98
N LEU A 146 2.26 -11.84 -16.23
CA LEU A 146 2.68 -13.16 -16.70
C LEU A 146 1.53 -14.14 -16.48
N GLU A 147 1.16 -14.91 -17.51
CA GLU A 147 0.16 -15.97 -17.36
C GLU A 147 0.61 -17.02 -16.34
N SER A 148 1.90 -17.36 -16.35
CA SER A 148 2.51 -18.25 -15.36
C SER A 148 4.00 -18.04 -15.15
N LEU A 149 4.50 -18.47 -13.99
CA LEU A 149 5.90 -18.52 -13.62
C LEU A 149 6.20 -19.88 -12.95
N ILE A 150 7.19 -20.60 -13.47
CA ILE A 150 7.63 -21.89 -12.91
C ILE A 150 8.86 -21.65 -12.03
N ILE A 151 8.72 -21.98 -10.76
CA ILE A 151 9.78 -21.87 -9.76
C ILE A 151 9.87 -23.21 -9.04
N ARG A 152 11.02 -23.87 -9.11
CA ARG A 152 11.29 -25.13 -8.39
C ARG A 152 10.19 -26.18 -8.63
N ASP A 153 9.86 -26.41 -9.89
CA ASP A 153 8.82 -27.34 -10.35
C ASP A 153 7.39 -26.99 -9.90
N SER A 154 7.20 -25.87 -9.20
CA SER A 154 5.89 -25.33 -8.84
C SER A 154 5.48 -24.24 -9.83
N SER A 155 4.27 -24.34 -10.36
CA SER A 155 3.72 -23.34 -11.29
C SER A 155 2.81 -22.38 -10.55
N TYR A 156 3.02 -21.07 -10.77
CA TYR A 156 2.21 -19.99 -10.23
C TYR A 156 1.55 -19.26 -11.40
N SER A 157 0.23 -19.01 -11.34
CA SER A 157 -0.54 -18.39 -12.43
C SER A 157 -0.99 -16.97 -12.10
N ASN A 158 -1.20 -16.13 -13.12
CA ASN A 158 -1.53 -14.70 -12.99
C ASN A 158 -0.47 -13.98 -12.13
N VAL A 159 0.78 -14.01 -12.58
CA VAL A 159 1.89 -13.46 -11.82
C VAL A 159 2.11 -12.02 -12.21
N LEU A 160 2.23 -11.14 -11.21
CA LEU A 160 2.60 -9.74 -11.41
C LEU A 160 4.09 -9.56 -11.13
N GLU A 161 4.84 -9.01 -12.09
CA GLU A 161 6.23 -8.61 -11.93
C GLU A 161 6.32 -7.09 -11.70
N TYR A 162 7.07 -6.72 -10.66
CA TYR A 162 7.46 -5.35 -10.35
C TYR A 162 8.98 -5.20 -10.47
N ILE A 163 9.43 -4.08 -11.04
CA ILE A 163 10.84 -3.72 -11.17
C ILE A 163 11.07 -2.37 -10.46
N GLY A 164 11.91 -2.35 -9.42
CA GLY A 164 12.26 -1.13 -8.68
C GLY A 164 13.14 -0.18 -9.49
N THR A 165 12.87 1.13 -9.41
CA THR A 165 13.37 2.10 -10.40
C THR A 165 14.52 3.02 -9.95
N GLU A 166 14.73 3.36 -8.66
CA GLU A 166 15.51 4.58 -8.38
C GLU A 166 16.74 4.50 -7.44
N SER A 167 17.04 3.40 -6.74
CA SER A 167 18.11 3.46 -5.71
C SER A 167 18.84 2.15 -5.44
N GLU A 168 18.19 1.00 -5.59
CA GLU A 168 18.86 -0.30 -5.70
C GLU A 168 18.57 -0.86 -7.10
N VAL A 169 19.55 -0.73 -8.00
CA VAL A 169 19.47 -1.22 -9.38
C VAL A 169 19.07 -2.69 -9.37
N GLY A 170 17.86 -2.99 -9.85
CA GLY A 170 17.45 -4.33 -10.25
C GLY A 170 16.66 -5.16 -9.24
N THR A 171 16.05 -4.56 -8.21
CA THR A 171 15.12 -5.33 -7.37
C THR A 171 13.88 -5.71 -8.18
N LYS A 172 13.65 -7.00 -8.40
CA LYS A 172 12.44 -7.52 -9.04
C LYS A 172 11.64 -8.32 -8.04
N ILE A 173 10.32 -8.16 -8.05
CA ILE A 173 9.44 -8.87 -7.14
C ILE A 173 8.27 -9.45 -7.95
N TYR A 174 7.99 -10.73 -7.73
CA TYR A 174 6.94 -11.48 -8.41
C TYR A 174 5.86 -11.88 -7.40
N PHE A 175 4.60 -11.59 -7.73
CA PHE A 175 3.43 -11.85 -6.88
C PHE A 175 2.49 -12.83 -7.56
N ALA A 176 1.97 -13.78 -6.80
CA ALA A 176 0.90 -14.67 -7.26
C ALA A 176 -0.37 -14.49 -6.40
N PRO A 177 -1.56 -14.65 -6.99
CA PRO A 177 -2.83 -14.55 -6.29
C PRO A 177 -2.95 -15.61 -5.19
N ASN A 178 -3.51 -15.20 -4.06
CA ASN A 178 -3.73 -15.95 -2.82
C ASN A 178 -2.44 -16.55 -2.24
N ILE A 179 -1.29 -16.04 -2.68
CA ILE A 179 0.02 -16.54 -2.30
C ILE A 179 0.91 -15.39 -1.81
N GLY A 180 0.91 -14.24 -2.50
CA GLY A 180 1.82 -13.14 -2.20
C GLY A 180 3.12 -13.26 -2.98
N ILE A 181 4.26 -12.88 -2.39
CA ILE A 181 5.57 -12.90 -3.06
C ILE A 181 6.01 -14.35 -3.30
N VAL A 182 6.20 -14.72 -4.57
CA VAL A 182 6.67 -16.06 -4.99
C VAL A 182 8.14 -16.09 -5.39
N ARG A 183 8.68 -14.94 -5.79
CA ARG A 183 10.10 -14.76 -6.11
C ARG A 183 10.49 -13.31 -5.91
N TYR A 184 11.72 -13.08 -5.46
CA TYR A 184 12.32 -11.76 -5.52
C TYR A 184 13.79 -11.87 -5.93
N GLU A 185 14.27 -10.85 -6.62
CA GLU A 185 15.64 -10.71 -7.09
C GLU A 185 16.17 -9.42 -6.52
N ASN A 186 17.32 -9.45 -5.85
CA ASN A 186 17.98 -8.25 -5.33
C ASN A 186 19.50 -8.45 -5.38
N LYS A 187 20.27 -7.49 -4.82
CA LYS A 187 21.73 -7.57 -4.76
C LYS A 187 22.29 -8.80 -4.01
N ASN A 188 21.49 -9.44 -3.16
CA ASN A 188 21.89 -10.62 -2.40
C ASN A 188 21.64 -11.92 -3.16
N GLY A 189 20.95 -11.86 -4.32
CA GLY A 189 20.67 -12.98 -5.20
C GLY A 189 19.19 -13.10 -5.57
N ILE A 190 18.87 -14.24 -6.18
CA ILE A 190 17.51 -14.63 -6.56
C ILE A 190 16.99 -15.60 -5.51
N PHE A 191 15.84 -15.28 -4.94
CA PHE A 191 15.17 -16.06 -3.91
C PHE A 191 13.81 -16.52 -4.39
N SER A 192 13.57 -17.81 -4.23
CA SER A 192 12.39 -18.51 -4.74
C SER A 192 11.60 -19.12 -3.61
N LEU A 193 10.28 -18.96 -3.63
CA LEU A 193 9.40 -19.53 -2.61
C LEU A 193 9.54 -21.06 -2.62
N ILE A 194 9.79 -21.64 -1.44
CA ILE A 194 9.85 -23.09 -1.24
C ILE A 194 8.74 -23.61 -0.33
N ARG A 195 8.20 -22.73 0.52
CA ARG A 195 7.18 -23.09 1.49
C ARG A 195 6.43 -21.85 1.94
N ASN A 196 5.13 -21.97 2.12
CA ASN A 196 4.31 -20.97 2.78
C ASN A 196 3.24 -21.64 3.65
N ARG A 197 2.59 -20.81 4.47
CA ARG A 197 1.32 -21.13 5.12
C ARG A 197 0.42 -19.91 5.01
N ILE A 198 -0.79 -20.14 4.53
CA ILE A 198 -1.83 -19.13 4.38
C ILE A 198 -3.07 -19.71 5.04
N ASN A 199 -3.55 -19.03 6.08
CA ASN A 199 -4.78 -19.38 6.80
C ASN A 199 -6.02 -18.81 6.10
#